data_AF-A0A7Y6E9B6-F1
#
_entry.id   AF-A0A7Y6E9B6-F1
#
_cell.length_a   1.000
_cell.length_b   1.000
_cell.length_c   1.000
_cell.angle_alpha   90.00
_cell.angle_beta   90.00
_cell.angle_gamma   90.00
#
_symmetry.space_group_name_H-M   'P 1'
#
loop_
_entity.id
_entity.type
_entity.pdbx_description
1 polymer ?
#
loop_
_entity_poly.entity_id
_entity_poly.type
_entity_poly.pdbx_seq_one_letter_code
_entity_poly.pdbx_strand_id
1 'polypeptide(L)' 'MEQHQDFQHQEFTAARQAATPSAAEHWEVTYLDTECGRIRTEAFDDAAAAERFASRRIQDEHGWAIIDAVRPRQGRAAA' A
#
# COMPACT_ATOMS: atom_id res chain seq x y z
N MET A 1 28.20 32.14 2.10
CA MET A 1 27.19 31.64 3.05
C MET A 1 26.03 31.24 2.17
N GLU A 2 25.75 29.95 1.98
CA GLU A 2 24.54 29.40 1.34
C GLU A 2 24.77 27.90 1.11
N GLN A 3 25.00 27.16 2.20
CA GLN A 3 24.90 25.69 2.17
C GLN A 3 23.45 25.35 2.51
N HIS A 4 22.55 25.57 1.55
CA HIS A 4 21.15 25.18 1.66
C HIS A 4 21.05 23.65 1.70
N GLN A 5 20.81 23.10 2.89
CA GLN A 5 19.58 22.38 3.24
C GLN A 5 18.99 21.50 2.10
N ASP A 6 19.76 20.58 1.53
CA ASP A 6 19.25 19.50 0.65
C ASP A 6 19.00 18.19 1.44
N PHE A 7 18.93 18.31 2.78
CA PHE A 7 18.54 17.22 3.64
C PHE A 7 17.03 16.97 3.51
N GLN A 8 16.70 15.78 2.99
CA GLN A 8 15.54 14.96 3.36
C GLN A 8 14.24 15.09 2.55
N HIS A 9 14.23 15.76 1.39
CA HIS A 9 13.11 15.55 0.46
C HIS A 9 13.25 14.19 -0.25
N GLN A 10 12.47 13.23 0.26
CA GLN A 10 11.51 12.50 -0.59
C GLN A 10 12.03 11.30 -1.40
N GLU A 11 12.79 10.38 -0.79
CA GLU A 11 12.93 9.01 -1.33
C GLU A 11 11.76 8.07 -0.92
N PHE A 12 10.59 8.63 -0.59
CA PHE A 12 9.35 7.86 -0.38
C PHE A 12 8.62 7.51 -1.70
N THR A 13 9.25 7.70 -2.85
CA THR A 13 8.60 7.55 -4.17
C THR A 13 9.35 6.61 -5.11
N ALA A 14 9.96 5.54 -4.59
CA ALA A 14 10.64 4.53 -5.41
C ALA A 14 10.01 3.12 -5.35
N ALA A 15 8.74 2.99 -4.92
CA ALA A 15 7.98 1.74 -5.06
C ALA A 15 6.75 1.86 -5.96
N ARG A 16 6.62 2.96 -6.73
CA ARG A 16 5.39 3.26 -7.49
C ARG A 16 5.22 2.47 -8.80
N GLN A 17 6.06 1.49 -9.10
CA GLN A 17 5.97 0.77 -10.38
C GLN A 17 6.40 -0.70 -10.24
N ALA A 18 5.74 -1.47 -9.39
CA ALA A 18 5.64 -2.90 -9.65
C ALA A 18 4.57 -3.08 -10.74
N ALA A 19 4.99 -3.67 -11.87
CA ALA A 19 4.23 -3.84 -13.09
C ALA A 19 2.77 -4.26 -12.84
N THR A 20 1.83 -3.53 -13.43
CA THR A 20 0.39 -3.79 -13.36
C THR A 20 0.10 -5.23 -13.83
N PRO A 21 -0.28 -6.18 -12.94
CA PRO A 21 -0.88 -7.40 -13.41
C PRO A 21 -2.24 -7.02 -14.01
N SER A 22 -2.51 -7.58 -15.18
CA SER A 22 -3.70 -7.39 -16.01
C SER A 22 -4.98 -7.20 -15.20
N ALA A 23 -5.52 -5.98 -15.23
CA ALA A 23 -6.91 -5.54 -15.03
C ALA A 23 -7.90 -6.46 -14.27
N ALA A 24 -7.51 -7.08 -13.16
CA ALA A 24 -8.39 -7.77 -12.23
C ALA A 24 -8.57 -6.94 -10.95
N GLU A 25 -9.75 -7.06 -10.33
CA GLU A 25 -9.97 -6.51 -8.99
C GLU A 25 -8.97 -7.18 -8.03
N HIS A 26 -8.26 -6.37 -7.25
CA HIS A 26 -7.32 -6.82 -6.23
C HIS A 26 -7.54 -6.02 -4.94
N TRP A 27 -6.96 -6.50 -3.84
CA TRP A 27 -7.09 -5.92 -2.52
C TRP A 27 -5.73 -5.44 -2.03
N GLU A 28 -5.64 -4.18 -1.63
CA GLU A 28 -4.45 -3.64 -0.99
C GLU A 28 -4.69 -3.57 0.52
N VAL A 29 -3.75 -4.06 1.32
CA VAL A 29 -3.78 -3.93 2.77
C VAL A 29 -2.68 -2.98 3.20
N THR A 30 -3.08 -1.82 3.70
CA THR A 30 -2.16 -0.84 4.31
C THR A 30 -2.17 -1.01 5.82
N TYR A 31 -1.02 -1.21 6.44
CA TYR A 31 -0.91 -1.54 7.87
C TYR A 31 0.28 -0.87 8.54
N LEU A 32 0.19 -0.71 9.87
CA LEU A 32 1.35 -0.40 10.70
C LEU A 32 2.13 -1.69 11.00
N ASP A 33 3.36 -1.75 10.54
CA ASP A 33 4.34 -2.74 10.97
C ASP A 33 4.90 -2.29 12.33
N THR A 34 4.43 -2.91 13.41
CA THR A 34 4.79 -2.52 14.78
C THR A 34 6.22 -2.93 15.15
N GLU A 35 6.80 -3.90 14.44
CA GLU A 35 8.19 -4.32 14.59
C GLU A 35 9.18 -3.23 14.13
N CYS A 36 8.87 -2.53 13.04
CA CYS A 36 9.70 -1.46 12.48
C CYS A 36 9.15 -0.05 12.74
N GLY A 37 7.89 0.08 13.18
CA GLY A 37 7.18 1.34 13.34
C GLY A 37 6.85 2.03 12.01
N ARG A 38 6.71 1.27 10.92
CA ARG A 38 6.53 1.81 9.56
C ARG A 38 5.19 1.42 8.96
N ILE A 39 4.63 2.31 8.16
CA ILE A 39 3.45 1.99 7.35
C ILE A 39 3.90 1.23 6.11
N ARG A 40 3.24 0.11 5.81
CA ARG A 40 3.49 -0.74 4.64
C ARG A 40 2.19 -1.04 3.93
N THR A 41 2.28 -1.35 2.65
CA THR A 41 1.14 -1.75 1.81
C THR A 41 1.49 -3.06 1.11
N GLU A 42 0.57 -4.02 1.15
CA GLU A 42 0.71 -5.32 0.49
C GLU A 42 -0.52 -5.60 -0.37
N ALA A 43 -0.33 -6.10 -1.60
CA ALA A 43 -1.43 -6.42 -2.51
C ALA A 43 -1.76 -7.92 -2.47
N PHE A 44 -3.05 -8.23 -2.61
CA PHE A 44 -3.61 -9.58 -2.63
C PHE A 44 -4.62 -9.71 -3.75
N ASP A 45 -4.66 -10.87 -4.41
CA ASP A 45 -5.67 -11.18 -5.43
C ASP A 45 -6.96 -11.78 -4.85
N ASP A 46 -7.07 -11.90 -3.52
CA ASP A 46 -8.21 -12.49 -2.83
C ASP A 46 -8.56 -11.73 -1.55
N ALA A 47 -9.86 -11.46 -1.35
CA ALA A 47 -10.38 -10.76 -0.20
C ALA A 47 -10.10 -11.50 1.11
N ALA A 48 -10.32 -12.82 1.16
CA ALA A 48 -10.14 -13.59 2.38
C ALA A 48 -8.67 -13.65 2.82
N ALA A 49 -7.74 -13.68 1.86
CA ALA A 49 -6.30 -13.56 2.12
C ALA A 49 -5.94 -12.20 2.73
N ALA A 50 -6.48 -11.11 2.17
CA ALA A 50 -6.31 -9.76 2.69
C ALA A 50 -6.88 -9.61 4.11
N GLU A 51 -8.09 -10.11 4.36
CA GLU A 51 -8.74 -10.08 5.67
C GLU A 51 -7.96 -10.88 6.72
N ARG A 52 -7.47 -12.07 6.36
CA ARG A 52 -6.64 -12.88 7.24
C ARG A 52 -5.33 -12.18 7.57
N PHE A 53 -4.74 -11.46 6.62
CA PHE A 53 -3.53 -10.68 6.86
C PHE A 53 -3.82 -9.50 7.80
N ALA A 54 -4.85 -8.71 7.54
CA ALA A 54 -5.25 -7.58 8.37
C ALA A 54 -5.57 -8.02 9.81
N SER A 55 -6.30 -9.13 9.97
CA SER A 55 -6.63 -9.72 11.28
C SER A 55 -5.38 -10.05 12.10
N ARG A 56 -4.28 -10.45 11.45
CA ARG A 56 -3.03 -10.71 12.16
C ARG A 56 -2.33 -9.43 12.63
N ARG A 57 -2.47 -8.33 11.88
CA ARG A 57 -1.82 -7.04 12.16
C ARG A 57 -2.50 -6.24 13.27
N ILE A 58 -3.80 -6.45 13.50
CA ILE A 58 -4.56 -5.77 14.56
C ILE A 58 -4.49 -6.47 15.93
N GLN A 59 -3.74 -7.57 16.06
CA GLN A 59 -3.55 -8.25 17.35
C GLN A 59 -2.62 -7.49 18.30
N ASP A 60 -1.84 -6.56 17.76
CA ASP A 60 -0.97 -5.66 18.53
C ASP A 60 -1.79 -4.48 19.07
N GLU A 61 -1.48 -4.01 20.29
CA GLU A 61 -2.20 -2.91 20.98
C GLU A 61 -2.25 -1.62 20.14
N HIS A 62 -1.20 -1.35 19.36
CA HIS A 62 -1.11 -0.19 18.48
C HIS A 62 -1.33 -0.54 17.01
N GLY A 63 -1.52 -1.82 16.71
CA GLY A 63 -1.66 -2.35 15.36
C GLY A 63 -2.96 -1.92 14.70
N TRP A 64 -2.87 -1.49 13.45
CA TRP A 64 -4.02 -1.21 12.60
C TRP A 64 -3.75 -1.68 11.17
N ALA A 65 -4.82 -1.99 10.45
CA ALA A 65 -4.80 -2.35 9.04
C ALA A 65 -6.06 -1.83 8.33
N ILE A 66 -5.88 -1.35 7.11
CA ILE A 66 -6.94 -0.88 6.20
C ILE A 66 -6.91 -1.79 4.98
N ILE A 67 -8.07 -2.27 4.55
CA ILE A 67 -8.22 -3.09 3.34
C ILE A 67 -8.96 -2.25 2.30
N ASP A 68 -8.32 -2.03 1.15
CA ASP A 68 -8.87 -1.31 0.02
C ASP A 68 -9.14 -2.28 -1.14
N ALA A 69 -10.37 -2.29 -1.65
CA ALA A 69 -10.71 -3.03 -2.87
C ALA A 69 -10.42 -2.16 -4.09
N VAL A 70 -9.37 -2.51 -4.84
CA VAL A 70 -8.88 -1.76 -5.98
C VAL A 70 -9.42 -2.39 -7.26
N ARG A 71 -10.36 -1.68 -7.88
CA ARG A 71 -10.85 -2.04 -9.21
C ARG A 71 -10.00 -1.42 -10.31
N PRO A 72 -9.70 -2.18 -11.37
CA PRO A 72 -9.03 -1.63 -12.54
C PRO A 72 -9.91 -0.54 -13.14
N ARG A 73 -9.29 0.61 -13.42
CA ARG A 73 -9.98 1.71 -14.08
C ARG A 73 -10.31 1.28 -15.52
N GLN A 74 -11.55 0.89 -15.75
CA GLN A 74 -12.11 0.71 -17.10
C GLN A 74 -12.07 2.08 -17.79
N GLY A 75 -11.07 2.31 -18.63
CA GLY A 75 -10.99 3.52 -19.44
C GLY A 75 -12.23 3.62 -20.31
N ARG A 76 -12.98 4.72 -20.19
CA ARG A 76 -13.96 5.11 -21.20
C ARG A 76 -13.20 5.21 -22.52
N ALA A 77 -13.51 4.33 -23.47
CA ALA A 77 -13.02 4.46 -24.84
C ALA A 77 -13.36 5.88 -25.31
N ALA A 78 -12.33 6.66 -25.64
CA ALA A 78 -12.51 7.95 -26.30
C ALA A 78 -13.17 7.66 -27.66
N ALA A 79 -14.31 8.30 -27.89
CA ALA A 79 -15.10 8.22 -29.12
C ALA A 79 -14.48 9.08 -30.23
#